data_AF-A0A7I8DI17-F1
#
_entry.id   AF-A0A7I8DI17-F1
#
_cell.length_a   1.000
_cell.length_b   1.000
_cell.length_c   1.000
_cell.angle_alpha   90.00
_cell.angle_beta   90.00
_cell.angle_gamma   90.00
#
_symmetry.space_group_name_H-M   'P 1'
#
loop_
_entity.id
_entity.type
_entity.pdbx_description
1 polymer ?
#
loop_
_entity_poly.entity_id
_entity_poly.type
_entity_poly.pdbx_seq_one_letter_code
_entity_poly.pdbx_strand_id
1 'polypeptide(L)'
;MRNIDYRFFCILALLAVAIREDFKSYKIPNYLAVIGITVSFATYMTEHGTAGILFWFLGILFPFLILFPLFLIRAVGAGDIKLFCVIGGFYGIAFGFQIILLSFLTAAFFSIILIIRKGQFQKRLFVLKNYIRKLYLAKEMPEKEPNWYHYYDRELEKNVDNGVLHFSVSILVGFVISVLLAVFFPGLPIVSLFSI
;
A
#
# COMPACT_ATOMS: atom_id res chain seq x y z
N MET A 1 -8.65 -29.47 0.50
CA MET A 1 -7.73 -28.89 -0.50
C MET A 1 -8.18 -27.47 -0.75
N ARG A 2 -7.35 -26.48 -0.43
CA ARG A 2 -7.73 -25.05 -0.43
C ARG A 2 -7.75 -24.59 -1.90
N ASN A 3 -8.93 -24.32 -2.45
CA ASN A 3 -9.08 -24.01 -3.87
C ASN A 3 -8.42 -22.66 -4.17
N ILE A 4 -7.55 -22.65 -5.18
CA ILE A 4 -7.07 -21.40 -5.78
C ILE A 4 -8.26 -20.87 -6.57
N ASP A 5 -9.02 -19.97 -5.95
CA ASP A 5 -10.22 -19.41 -6.54
C ASP A 5 -9.90 -18.41 -7.65
N TYR A 6 -10.83 -18.22 -8.56
CA TYR A 6 -10.68 -17.28 -9.68
C TYR A 6 -10.37 -15.84 -9.22
N ARG A 7 -10.82 -15.44 -8.01
CA ARG A 7 -10.49 -14.15 -7.38
C ARG A 7 -8.99 -13.93 -7.25
N PHE A 8 -8.23 -15.00 -6.95
CA PHE A 8 -6.77 -14.94 -6.82
C PHE A 8 -6.11 -14.54 -8.15
N PHE A 9 -6.51 -15.20 -9.25
CA PHE A 9 -5.97 -14.88 -10.57
C PHE A 9 -6.34 -13.46 -11.02
N CYS A 10 -7.56 -13.01 -10.72
CA CYS A 10 -8.00 -11.64 -11.00
C CYS A 10 -7.12 -10.60 -10.29
N ILE A 11 -6.87 -10.78 -8.99
CA ILE A 11 -6.05 -9.84 -8.21
C ILE A 11 -4.60 -9.89 -8.64
N LEU A 12 -4.05 -11.07 -8.92
CA LEU A 12 -2.68 -11.21 -9.40
C LEU A 12 -2.50 -10.49 -10.75
N ALA A 13 -3.46 -10.63 -11.66
CA ALA A 13 -3.46 -9.89 -12.92
C ALA A 13 -3.57 -8.38 -12.70
N LEU A 14 -4.47 -7.91 -11.84
CA LEU A 14 -4.62 -6.48 -11.52
C LEU A 14 -3.35 -5.90 -10.89
N LEU A 15 -2.72 -6.61 -9.95
CA LEU A 15 -1.46 -6.21 -9.33
C LEU A 15 -0.31 -6.18 -10.33
N ALA A 16 -0.23 -7.17 -11.24
CA ALA A 16 0.79 -7.18 -12.29
C ALA A 16 0.65 -5.97 -13.23
N VAL A 17 -0.57 -5.61 -13.62
CA VAL A 17 -0.82 -4.40 -14.43
C VAL A 17 -0.53 -3.13 -13.62
N ALA A 18 -0.92 -3.08 -12.34
CA ALA A 18 -0.63 -1.94 -11.48
C ALA A 18 0.87 -1.71 -11.30
N ILE A 19 1.66 -2.78 -11.13
CA ILE A 19 3.12 -2.71 -11.07
C ILE A 19 3.67 -2.18 -12.39
N ARG A 20 3.20 -2.70 -13.53
CA ARG A 20 3.64 -2.23 -14.86
C ARG A 20 3.41 -0.73 -15.04
N GLU A 21 2.25 -0.23 -14.63
CA GLU A 21 1.92 1.19 -14.70
C GLU A 21 2.71 2.03 -13.68
N ASP A 22 2.95 1.49 -12.48
CA ASP A 22 3.74 2.16 -11.45
C ASP A 22 5.21 2.32 -11.87
N PHE A 23 5.80 1.32 -12.53
CA PHE A 23 7.13 1.42 -13.14
C PHE A 23 7.19 2.42 -14.31
N LYS A 24 6.10 2.58 -15.07
CA LYS A 24 6.07 3.43 -16.26
C LYS A 24 5.77 4.89 -15.95
N SER A 25 4.97 5.17 -14.92
CA SER A 25 4.41 6.51 -14.70
C SER A 25 4.33 6.94 -13.23
N TYR A 26 4.80 6.12 -12.28
CA TYR A 26 4.72 6.38 -10.82
C TYR A 26 3.29 6.73 -10.35
N LYS A 27 2.28 6.33 -11.13
CA LYS A 27 0.88 6.68 -10.94
C LYS A 27 0.06 5.47 -11.31
N ILE A 28 -0.63 4.92 -10.32
CA ILE A 28 -1.64 3.89 -10.56
C ILE A 28 -2.88 4.57 -11.14
N PRO A 29 -3.27 4.25 -12.38
CA PRO A 29 -4.36 4.95 -13.05
C PRO A 29 -5.72 4.58 -12.45
N ASN A 30 -6.63 5.56 -12.42
CA ASN A 30 -7.96 5.41 -11.82
C ASN A 30 -8.79 4.29 -12.47
N TYR A 31 -8.59 4.02 -13.76
CA TYR A 31 -9.34 2.98 -14.47
C TYR A 31 -9.08 1.58 -13.88
N LEU A 32 -7.85 1.29 -13.41
CA LEU A 32 -7.55 0.00 -12.77
C LEU A 32 -8.32 -0.19 -11.47
N ALA A 33 -8.42 0.88 -10.68
CA ALA A 33 -9.20 0.86 -9.45
C ALA A 33 -10.68 0.65 -9.74
N VAL A 34 -11.23 1.35 -10.74
CA VAL A 34 -12.63 1.19 -11.15
C VAL A 34 -12.89 -0.24 -11.61
N ILE A 35 -12.07 -0.80 -12.51
CA ILE A 35 -12.21 -2.18 -12.98
C ILE A 35 -12.13 -3.16 -11.81
N GLY A 36 -11.16 -3.01 -10.91
CA GLY A 36 -11.00 -3.88 -9.75
C GLY A 36 -12.20 -3.83 -8.80
N ILE A 37 -12.75 -2.63 -8.56
CA ILE A 37 -13.95 -2.45 -7.74
C ILE A 37 -15.17 -3.09 -8.44
N THR A 38 -15.36 -2.86 -9.74
CA THR A 38 -16.48 -3.46 -10.48
C THR A 38 -16.42 -4.99 -10.50
N VAL A 39 -15.24 -5.57 -10.73
CA VAL A 39 -15.06 -7.02 -10.69
C VAL A 39 -15.29 -7.55 -9.28
N SER A 40 -14.72 -6.93 -8.25
CA SER A 40 -14.94 -7.39 -6.87
C SER A 40 -16.42 -7.34 -6.47
N PHE A 41 -17.15 -6.30 -6.88
CA PHE A 41 -18.59 -6.18 -6.67
C PHE A 41 -19.36 -7.33 -7.33
N ALA A 42 -19.08 -7.60 -8.61
CA ALA A 42 -19.72 -8.68 -9.34
C ALA A 42 -19.50 -10.03 -8.66
N THR A 43 -18.27 -10.30 -8.20
CA THR A 43 -17.93 -11.55 -7.51
C THR A 43 -18.64 -11.68 -6.15
N TYR A 44 -18.67 -10.59 -5.37
CA TYR A 44 -19.36 -10.59 -4.07
C TYR A 44 -20.87 -10.79 -4.22
N MET A 45 -21.46 -10.19 -5.26
CA MET A 45 -22.87 -10.36 -5.60
C MET A 45 -23.22 -11.80 -5.98
N THR A 46 -22.35 -12.48 -6.73
CA THR A 46 -22.61 -13.88 -7.12
C THR A 46 -22.54 -14.87 -5.96
N GLU A 47 -21.79 -14.55 -4.91
CA GLU A 47 -21.50 -15.50 -3.81
C GLU A 47 -22.34 -15.25 -2.56
N HIS A 48 -22.60 -13.99 -2.24
CA HIS A 48 -23.32 -13.60 -1.02
C HIS A 48 -24.65 -12.88 -1.30
N GLY A 49 -24.98 -12.66 -2.58
CA GLY A 49 -26.18 -11.94 -2.98
C GLY A 49 -26.22 -10.51 -2.46
N THR A 50 -27.43 -9.96 -2.34
CA THR A 50 -27.64 -8.57 -1.90
C THR A 50 -27.29 -8.34 -0.42
N ALA A 51 -27.33 -9.38 0.41
CA ALA A 51 -26.96 -9.31 1.82
C ALA A 51 -25.45 -9.02 2.01
N GLY A 52 -24.62 -9.41 1.04
CA GLY A 52 -23.16 -9.20 1.05
C GLY A 52 -22.70 -7.78 0.70
N ILE A 53 -23.59 -6.92 0.17
CA ILE A 53 -23.21 -5.58 -0.34
C ILE A 53 -22.63 -4.70 0.76
N LEU A 54 -23.22 -4.73 1.96
CA LEU A 54 -22.74 -3.96 3.10
C LEU A 54 -21.32 -4.41 3.50
N PHE A 55 -21.06 -5.71 3.53
CA PHE A 55 -19.74 -6.26 3.84
C PHE A 55 -18.69 -5.91 2.79
N TRP A 56 -19.06 -5.98 1.51
CA TRP A 56 -18.21 -5.54 0.40
C TRP A 56 -17.85 -4.06 0.53
N PHE A 57 -18.85 -3.21 0.80
CA PHE A 57 -18.64 -1.76 0.98
C PHE A 57 -17.73 -1.46 2.16
N LEU A 58 -17.92 -2.14 3.30
CA LEU A 58 -17.03 -2.02 4.45
C LEU A 58 -15.61 -2.52 4.13
N GLY A 59 -15.47 -3.57 3.33
CA GLY A 59 -14.18 -4.09 2.87
C GLY A 59 -13.38 -3.09 2.04
N ILE A 60 -14.06 -2.23 1.27
CA ILE A 60 -13.44 -1.12 0.53
C ILE A 60 -13.18 0.09 1.42
N LEU A 61 -14.15 0.44 2.27
CA LEU A 61 -14.09 1.64 3.10
C LEU A 61 -13.00 1.56 4.17
N PHE A 62 -12.80 0.37 4.75
CA PHE A 62 -11.83 0.14 5.81
C PHE A 62 -10.37 0.46 5.42
N PRO A 63 -9.79 -0.11 4.35
CA PRO A 63 -8.42 0.23 3.93
C PRO A 63 -8.30 1.70 3.53
N PHE A 64 -9.35 2.29 2.94
CA PHE A 64 -9.38 3.73 2.67
C PHE A 64 -9.23 4.53 3.96
N LEU A 65 -10.05 4.24 4.97
CA LEU A 65 -10.10 5.01 6.22
C LEU A 65 -8.82 4.89 7.05
N ILE A 66 -8.18 3.71 7.04
CA ILE A 66 -6.90 3.48 7.74
C ILE A 66 -5.73 4.15 7.04
N LEU A 67 -5.69 4.10 5.71
CA LEU A 67 -4.55 4.64 4.95
C LEU A 67 -4.69 6.13 4.62
N PHE A 68 -5.90 6.69 4.72
CA PHE A 68 -6.14 8.10 4.46
C PHE A 68 -5.33 9.05 5.35
N PRO A 69 -5.21 8.82 6.69
CA PRO A 69 -4.29 9.60 7.52
C PRO A 69 -2.82 9.53 7.06
N LEU A 70 -2.36 8.36 6.59
CA LEU A 70 -1.01 8.20 6.06
C LEU A 70 -0.81 8.94 4.73
N PHE A 71 -1.86 9.04 3.92
CA PHE A 71 -1.87 9.85 2.71
C PHE A 71 -1.75 11.35 3.00
N LEU A 72 -2.42 11.85 4.05
CA LEU A 72 -2.29 13.25 4.47
C LEU A 72 -0.86 13.62 4.87
N ILE A 73 -0.13 12.68 5.48
CA ILE A 73 1.28 12.84 5.85
C ILE A 73 2.21 12.61 4.63
N ARG A 74 1.64 12.32 3.44
CA ARG A 74 2.35 11.99 2.20
C ARG A 74 3.27 10.75 2.34
N ALA A 75 2.94 9.85 3.27
CA ALA A 75 3.70 8.62 3.48
C ALA A 75 3.35 7.52 2.46
N VAL A 76 2.13 7.53 1.93
CA VAL A 76 1.59 6.54 0.98
C VAL A 76 0.96 7.26 -0.20
N GLY A 77 1.09 6.71 -1.41
CA GLY A 77 0.49 7.29 -2.60
C GLY A 77 -1.02 7.03 -2.69
N ALA A 78 -1.77 7.97 -3.30
CA ALA A 78 -3.20 7.77 -3.58
C ALA A 78 -3.48 6.55 -4.47
N GLY A 79 -2.48 6.10 -5.24
CA GLY A 79 -2.55 4.89 -6.03
C GLY A 79 -2.57 3.62 -5.17
N ASP A 80 -1.67 3.53 -4.19
CA ASP A 80 -1.53 2.35 -3.33
C ASP A 80 -2.80 2.11 -2.50
N ILE A 81 -3.41 3.18 -2.00
CA ILE A 81 -4.68 3.11 -1.26
C ILE A 81 -5.77 2.45 -2.12
N LYS A 82 -5.84 2.78 -3.41
CA LYS A 82 -6.83 2.19 -4.32
C LYS A 82 -6.60 0.69 -4.51
N LEU A 83 -5.34 0.23 -4.55
CA LEU A 83 -5.04 -1.19 -4.63
C LEU A 83 -5.50 -1.93 -3.38
N PHE A 84 -5.26 -1.38 -2.18
CA PHE A 84 -5.77 -1.97 -0.94
C PHE A 84 -7.30 -1.97 -0.89
N CYS A 85 -7.95 -0.93 -1.42
CA CYS A 85 -9.41 -0.89 -1.54
C CYS A 85 -9.93 -2.01 -2.43
N VAL A 86 -9.31 -2.24 -3.59
CA VAL A 86 -9.66 -3.35 -4.48
C VAL A 86 -9.48 -4.70 -3.79
N ILE A 87 -8.34 -4.91 -3.12
CA ILE A 87 -8.07 -6.17 -2.39
C ILE A 87 -9.08 -6.38 -1.25
N GLY A 88 -9.39 -5.33 -0.49
CA GLY A 88 -10.41 -5.35 0.56
C GLY A 88 -11.82 -5.57 0.02
N GLY A 89 -12.13 -5.15 -1.20
CA GLY A 89 -13.38 -5.47 -1.87
C GLY A 89 -13.53 -6.96 -2.19
N PHE A 90 -12.45 -7.64 -2.59
CA PHE A 90 -12.52 -9.07 -2.93
C PHE A 90 -12.57 -10.01 -1.71
N TYR A 91 -11.86 -9.65 -0.64
CA TYR A 91 -11.62 -10.52 0.51
C TYR A 91 -12.09 -9.94 1.86
N GLY A 92 -12.70 -8.75 1.84
CA GLY A 92 -13.24 -8.08 3.02
C GLY A 92 -12.20 -7.35 3.89
N ILE A 93 -12.71 -6.76 4.98
CA ILE A 93 -11.98 -5.94 5.96
C ILE A 93 -10.74 -6.67 6.49
N ALA A 94 -10.96 -7.92 6.84
CA ALA A 94 -10.13 -8.66 7.74
C ALA A 94 -8.86 -9.14 7.01
N PHE A 95 -9.00 -9.57 5.75
CA PHE A 95 -7.90 -9.78 4.83
C PHE A 95 -7.23 -8.46 4.39
N GLY A 96 -8.02 -7.41 4.14
CA GLY A 96 -7.49 -6.07 3.81
C GLY A 96 -6.51 -5.57 4.87
N PHE A 97 -6.83 -5.74 6.15
CA PHE A 97 -5.94 -5.39 7.26
C PHE A 97 -4.62 -6.20 7.25
N GLN A 98 -4.72 -7.51 7.05
CA GLN A 98 -3.55 -8.40 7.00
C GLN A 98 -2.61 -8.00 5.86
N ILE A 99 -3.16 -7.72 4.68
CA ILE A 99 -2.38 -7.31 3.50
C ILE A 99 -1.72 -5.96 3.73
N ILE A 100 -2.41 -4.99 4.35
CA ILE A 100 -1.79 -3.73 4.76
C ILE A 100 -0.55 -4.02 5.62
N LEU A 101 -0.72 -4.75 6.73
CA LEU A 101 0.40 -5.03 7.64
C LEU A 101 1.57 -5.74 6.95
N LEU A 102 1.31 -6.79 6.17
CA LEU A 102 2.36 -7.53 5.46
C LEU A 102 3.05 -6.68 4.38
N SER A 103 2.31 -5.81 3.69
CA SER A 103 2.88 -4.90 2.70
C SER A 103 3.78 -3.86 3.35
N PHE A 104 3.39 -3.31 4.50
CA PHE A 104 4.23 -2.39 5.26
C PHE A 104 5.48 -3.09 5.82
N LEU A 105 5.35 -4.32 6.32
CA LEU A 105 6.47 -5.09 6.85
C LEU A 105 7.48 -5.43 5.75
N THR A 106 7.01 -5.87 4.59
CA THR A 106 7.86 -6.16 3.43
C THR A 106 8.51 -4.89 2.90
N ALA A 107 7.78 -3.78 2.79
CA ALA A 107 8.33 -2.48 2.41
C ALA A 107 9.44 -2.02 3.38
N ALA A 108 9.21 -2.16 4.70
CA ALA A 108 10.21 -1.85 5.71
C ALA A 108 11.47 -2.71 5.56
N PHE A 109 11.30 -4.02 5.36
CA PHE A 109 12.41 -4.96 5.15
C PHE A 109 13.23 -4.61 3.91
N PHE A 110 12.59 -4.38 2.76
CA PHE A 110 13.29 -3.99 1.54
C PHE A 110 13.97 -2.62 1.68
N SER A 111 13.33 -1.66 2.38
CA SER A 111 13.92 -0.36 2.65
C SER A 111 15.20 -0.48 3.47
N ILE A 112 15.21 -1.30 4.52
CA ILE A 112 16.41 -1.57 5.34
C ILE A 112 17.51 -2.19 4.48
N ILE A 113 17.20 -3.21 3.69
CA ILE A 113 18.18 -3.86 2.80
C ILE A 113 18.79 -2.85 1.83
N LEU A 114 17.97 -2.02 1.20
CA LEU A 114 18.42 -1.01 0.25
C LEU A 114 19.37 0.00 0.91
N ILE A 115 19.06 0.42 2.14
CA ILE A 115 19.89 1.36 2.90
C ILE A 115 21.25 0.76 3.25
N ILE A 116 21.26 -0.50 3.68
CA ILE A 116 22.50 -1.23 4.00
C ILE A 116 23.34 -1.39 2.73
N ARG A 117 22.74 -1.86 1.63
CA ARG A 117 23.46 -2.11 0.37
C ARG A 117 24.05 -0.83 -0.25
N LYS A 118 23.36 0.30 -0.13
CA LYS A 118 23.87 1.59 -0.64
C LYS A 118 24.85 2.27 0.31
N GLY A 119 25.03 1.78 1.55
CA GLY A 119 25.91 2.42 2.55
C GLY A 119 25.48 3.84 2.94
N GLN A 120 24.24 4.24 2.63
CA GLN A 120 23.75 5.63 2.78
C GLN A 120 22.99 5.86 4.09
N PHE A 121 23.17 4.98 5.09
CA PHE A 121 22.46 5.07 6.37
C PHE A 121 22.64 6.45 7.03
N GLN A 122 23.88 6.95 7.07
CA GLN A 122 24.17 8.27 7.66
C GLN A 122 23.52 9.42 6.87
N LYS A 123 23.51 9.34 5.54
CA LYS A 123 22.87 10.36 4.67
C LYS A 123 21.36 10.41 4.90
N ARG A 124 20.68 9.26 4.95
CA ARG A 124 19.22 9.21 5.19
C ARG A 124 18.85 9.62 6.62
N LEU A 125 19.64 9.25 7.63
CA LEU A 125 19.44 9.73 9.00
C LEU A 125 19.65 11.25 9.12
N PHE A 126 20.62 11.81 8.41
CA PHE A 126 20.83 13.25 8.37
C PHE A 126 19.62 13.98 7.76
N VAL A 127 19.07 13.45 6.66
CA VAL A 127 17.83 13.97 6.04
C VAL A 127 16.65 13.87 7.02
N LEU A 128 16.45 12.73 7.67
CA LEU A 128 15.37 12.55 8.66
C LEU A 128 15.52 13.51 9.85
N LYS A 129 16.73 13.65 10.40
CA LYS A 129 17.01 14.57 11.51
C LYS A 129 16.72 16.01 11.11
N ASN A 130 17.12 16.42 9.90
CA ASN A 130 16.81 17.74 9.38
C ASN A 130 15.31 17.93 9.17
N TYR A 131 14.59 16.91 8.71
CA TYR A 131 13.14 16.95 8.56
C TYR A 131 12.43 17.13 9.91
N ILE A 132 12.80 16.35 10.94
CA ILE A 132 12.24 16.46 12.29
C ILE A 132 12.55 17.83 12.89
N ARG A 133 13.80 18.31 12.79
CA ARG A 133 14.20 19.63 13.28
C ARG A 133 13.37 20.74 12.59
N LYS A 134 13.12 20.60 11.30
CA LYS A 134 12.31 21.55 10.52
C LYS A 134 10.83 21.50 10.87
N LEU A 135 10.25 20.33 11.18
CA LEU A 135 8.87 20.22 11.69
C LEU A 135 8.72 20.90 13.06
N TYR A 136 9.71 20.73 13.93
CA TYR A 136 9.75 21.45 15.22
C TYR A 136 9.84 22.96 15.02
N LEU A 137 10.71 23.43 14.12
CA LEU A 137 10.85 24.87 13.82
C LEU A 137 9.62 25.45 13.11
N ALA A 138 8.99 24.71 12.19
CA ALA A 138 7.77 25.12 11.49
C ALA A 138 6.58 25.29 12.45
N LYS A 139 6.58 24.57 13.58
CA LYS A 139 5.58 24.73 14.65
C LYS A 139 5.72 26.07 15.40
N GLU A 140 6.90 26.69 15.35
CA GLU A 140 7.21 27.94 16.08
C GLU A 140 7.22 29.19 15.17
N MET A 141 7.04 29.04 13.85
CA MET A 141 7.08 30.18 12.92
C MET A 141 5.70 30.85 12.77
N PRO A 142 5.58 32.17 13.05
CA PRO A 142 4.42 32.94 12.62
C PRO A 142 4.48 33.11 11.08
N GLU A 143 3.48 32.57 10.41
CA GLU A 143 3.21 32.63 8.97
C GLU A 143 3.58 33.99 8.35
N LYS A 144 4.74 34.12 7.67
CA LYS A 144 5.07 35.36 6.91
C LYS A 144 6.17 35.37 5.86
N GLU A 145 6.79 34.25 5.44
CA GLU A 145 7.76 34.31 4.33
C GLU A 145 7.24 33.68 3.02
N PRO A 146 7.17 34.46 1.92
CA PRO A 146 6.54 34.05 0.66
C PRO A 146 7.34 33.03 -0.16
N ASN A 147 8.44 32.48 0.37
CA ASN A 147 9.30 31.47 -0.28
C ASN A 147 9.51 30.19 0.57
N TRP A 148 8.70 29.97 1.61
CA TRP A 148 8.80 28.81 2.50
C TRP A 148 8.75 27.45 1.77
N TYR A 149 8.13 27.39 0.59
CA TYR A 149 7.99 26.18 -0.22
C TYR A 149 9.26 25.79 -0.99
N HIS A 150 10.19 26.72 -1.21
CA HIS A 150 11.50 26.43 -1.82
C HIS A 150 12.52 25.85 -0.83
N TYR A 151 12.10 25.64 0.42
CA TYR A 151 12.91 25.09 1.50
C TYR A 151 13.05 23.55 1.45
N TYR A 152 12.38 22.91 0.49
CA TYR A 152 12.61 21.54 0.06
C TYR A 152 13.74 21.54 -0.96
N ASP A 153 14.94 21.22 -0.50
CA ASP A 153 16.12 21.20 -1.35
C ASP A 153 16.05 19.96 -2.27
N ARG A 154 15.38 20.13 -3.42
CA ARG A 154 15.22 19.11 -4.46
C ARG A 154 16.58 18.60 -4.97
N GLU A 155 17.66 19.36 -4.77
CA GLU A 155 19.02 18.97 -5.13
C GLU A 155 19.63 17.94 -4.17
N LEU A 156 19.28 17.97 -2.88
CA LEU A 156 19.68 16.96 -1.90
C LEU A 156 19.03 15.60 -2.18
N GLU A 157 17.78 15.58 -2.67
CA GLU A 157 17.04 14.35 -2.99
C GLU A 157 17.43 13.79 -4.38
N LYS A 158 17.68 14.66 -5.38
CA LYS A 158 18.23 14.26 -6.69
C LYS A 158 19.60 13.57 -6.58
N ASN A 159 20.45 13.98 -5.63
CA ASN A 159 21.76 13.36 -5.41
C ASN A 159 21.71 12.03 -4.63
N VAL A 160 20.53 11.62 -4.11
CA VAL A 160 20.32 10.34 -3.40
C VAL A 160 19.92 9.21 -4.38
N ASP A 161 20.18 9.41 -5.67
CA ASP A 161 19.59 8.72 -6.81
C ASP A 161 19.22 7.23 -6.62
N ASN A 162 17.93 7.00 -6.89
CA ASN A 162 17.26 5.86 -7.50
C ASN A 162 17.38 4.51 -6.83
N GLY A 163 16.83 4.42 -5.62
CA GLY A 163 16.23 3.17 -5.16
C GLY A 163 14.84 3.49 -4.64
N VAL A 164 13.98 4.03 -5.51
CA VAL A 164 12.59 4.26 -5.14
C VAL A 164 11.95 2.87 -5.08
N LEU A 165 11.65 2.43 -3.87
CA LEU A 165 10.91 1.20 -3.68
C LEU A 165 9.48 1.48 -4.12
N HIS A 166 9.08 0.93 -5.26
CA HIS A 166 7.69 0.96 -5.70
C HIS A 166 6.86 0.18 -4.68
N PHE A 167 6.03 0.88 -3.94
CA PHE A 167 5.24 0.29 -2.85
C PHE A 167 4.29 -0.78 -3.38
N SER A 168 3.83 -0.66 -4.63
CA SER A 168 3.10 -1.68 -5.37
C SER A 168 3.78 -3.07 -5.40
N VAL A 169 5.11 -3.11 -5.45
CA VAL A 169 5.90 -4.37 -5.38
C VAL A 169 5.79 -4.98 -3.98
N SER A 170 5.85 -4.16 -2.93
CA SER A 170 5.66 -4.63 -1.56
C SER A 170 4.24 -5.16 -1.33
N ILE A 171 3.23 -4.55 -1.96
CA ILE A 171 1.86 -5.07 -1.92
C ILE A 171 1.78 -6.47 -2.54
N LEU A 172 2.38 -6.67 -3.72
CA LEU A 172 2.41 -7.98 -4.36
C LEU A 172 3.15 -9.02 -3.50
N VAL A 173 4.32 -8.67 -2.98
CA VAL A 173 5.09 -9.58 -2.13
C VAL A 173 4.32 -9.91 -0.84
N GLY A 174 3.69 -8.92 -0.21
CA GLY A 174 2.83 -9.11 0.96
C GLY A 174 1.66 -10.04 0.66
N PHE A 175 1.01 -9.90 -0.51
CA PHE A 175 -0.06 -10.77 -0.96
C PHE A 175 0.40 -12.21 -1.23
N VAL A 176 1.55 -12.39 -1.87
CA VAL A 176 2.12 -13.73 -2.10
C VAL A 176 2.49 -14.38 -0.76
N ILE A 177 3.11 -13.63 0.16
CA ILE A 177 3.45 -14.13 1.50
C ILE A 177 2.20 -14.51 2.29
N SER A 178 1.13 -13.70 2.25
CA SER A 178 -0.11 -14.03 2.96
C SER A 178 -0.71 -15.34 2.46
N VAL A 179 -0.65 -15.56 1.14
CA VAL A 179 -1.15 -16.79 0.50
C VAL A 179 -0.26 -17.98 0.85
N LEU A 180 1.06 -17.83 0.81
CA LEU A 180 1.98 -18.89 1.21
C LEU A 180 1.80 -19.26 2.68
N LEU A 181 1.72 -18.28 3.58
CA LEU A 181 1.41 -18.53 4.99
C LEU A 181 0.07 -19.25 5.15
N ALA A 182 -0.92 -18.92 4.31
CA ALA A 182 -2.19 -19.63 4.29
C ALA A 182 -2.07 -21.09 3.84
N VAL A 183 -1.24 -21.38 2.84
CA VAL A 183 -1.03 -22.75 2.35
C VAL A 183 -0.26 -23.59 3.36
N PHE A 184 0.82 -23.06 3.94
CA PHE A 184 1.73 -23.81 4.81
C PHE A 184 1.28 -23.89 6.27
N PHE A 185 0.58 -22.88 6.79
CA PHE A 185 0.18 -22.78 8.20
C PHE A 185 -1.31 -22.44 8.36
N PRO A 186 -2.22 -23.34 7.98
CA PRO A 186 -3.67 -23.09 8.04
C PRO A 186 -4.23 -22.87 9.47
N GLY A 187 -3.48 -23.26 10.51
CA GLY A 187 -3.88 -23.12 11.91
C GLY A 187 -3.56 -21.77 12.57
N LEU A 188 -2.92 -20.83 11.86
CA LEU A 188 -2.62 -19.51 12.42
C LEU A 188 -3.89 -18.63 12.43
N PRO A 189 -4.19 -17.92 13.53
CA PRO A 189 -5.37 -17.04 13.63
C PRO A 189 -5.31 -15.85 12.65
N ILE A 190 -4.10 -15.40 12.29
CA ILE A 190 -3.88 -14.39 11.25
C ILE A 190 -4.26 -14.92 9.85
N VAL A 191 -4.26 -16.24 9.67
CA VAL A 191 -4.50 -16.94 8.40
C VAL A 191 -5.93 -17.49 8.30
N SER A 192 -6.60 -17.72 9.43
CA SER A 192 -7.99 -18.19 9.48
C SER A 192 -9.02 -17.15 9.00
N LEU A 193 -8.57 -15.93 8.74
CA LEU A 193 -9.35 -14.82 8.15
C LEU A 193 -9.77 -15.07 6.70
N PHE A 194 -9.22 -16.10 6.06
CA PHE A 194 -9.67 -16.63 4.77
C PHE A 194 -10.93 -17.50 4.86
N SER A 195 -11.44 -17.79 6.06
CA SER A 195 -12.46 -18.83 6.31
C SER A 195 -13.87 -18.31 6.55
N ILE A 196 -14.22 -17.12 6.06
CA ILE A 196 -15.61 -16.62 6.08
C ILE A 196 -16.02 -16.24 4.66
#